data_AF-A0A354J6J9-F1
#
_entry.id   AF-A0A354J6J9-F1
#
_cell.length_a   1.000
_cell.length_b   1.000
_cell.length_c   1.000
_cell.angle_alpha   90.00
_cell.angle_beta   90.00
_cell.angle_gamma   90.00
#
_symmetry.space_group_name_H-M   'P 1'
#
loop_
_entity.id
_entity.type
_entity.pdbx_description
1 polymer ?
#
loop_
_entity_poly.entity_id
_entity_poly.type
_entity_poly.pdbx_seq_one_letter_code
_entity_poly.pdbx_strand_id
1 'polypeptide(L)'
;MSEKLTDIFAIDVFNETRMVERLPKKTYEALKKTIENGDDLDSSVAEIVANAMKDWAIERGATHYTHWFQPMTGITAEKHDAFISPTNDGKVIMEFSGKELVKGEPDASSFPSGGLRATFEARGYTAWDCTSPAFLREDAAGVTL
;
A
#
# COMPACT_ATOMS: atom_id res chain seq x y z
N MET A 1 -10.20 -27.07 19.18
CA MET A 1 -11.51 -27.08 18.48
C MET A 1 -11.23 -26.65 17.05
N SER A 2 -11.86 -27.26 16.04
CA SER A 2 -11.77 -26.74 14.68
C SER A 2 -12.43 -25.38 14.65
N GLU A 3 -11.70 -24.34 14.26
CA GLU A 3 -12.29 -23.04 13.99
C GLU A 3 -13.26 -23.15 12.82
N LYS A 4 -14.35 -22.36 12.83
CA LYS A 4 -15.29 -22.36 11.71
C LYS A 4 -14.67 -21.61 10.56
N LEU A 5 -14.87 -22.09 9.34
CA LEU A 5 -14.37 -21.45 8.12
C LEU A 5 -14.77 -19.98 8.02
N THR A 6 -15.97 -19.64 8.47
CA THR A 6 -16.50 -18.27 8.50
C THR A 6 -15.70 -17.32 9.38
N ASP A 7 -15.04 -17.86 10.41
CA ASP A 7 -14.35 -17.07 11.43
C ASP A 7 -12.90 -16.78 11.00
N ILE A 8 -12.34 -17.62 10.12
CA ILE A 8 -10.98 -17.49 9.58
C ILE A 8 -10.94 -16.88 8.16
N PHE A 9 -12.04 -16.94 7.41
CA PHE A 9 -12.07 -16.44 6.05
C PHE A 9 -11.89 -14.92 6.00
N ALA A 10 -10.98 -14.46 5.14
CA ALA A 10 -10.66 -13.04 4.91
C ALA A 10 -10.22 -12.26 6.18
N ILE A 11 -9.76 -12.95 7.23
CA ILE A 11 -9.31 -12.31 8.47
C ILE A 11 -8.09 -11.40 8.26
N ASP A 12 -7.19 -11.80 7.36
CA ASP A 12 -5.97 -11.07 6.98
C ASP A 12 -6.15 -10.18 5.75
N VAL A 13 -7.37 -9.86 5.35
CA VAL A 13 -7.64 -9.01 4.18
C VAL A 13 -8.21 -7.67 4.63
N PHE A 14 -7.68 -6.57 4.11
CA PHE A 14 -8.22 -5.23 4.28
C PHE A 14 -9.46 -5.05 3.41
N ASN A 15 -10.51 -5.78 3.77
CA ASN A 15 -11.75 -5.90 3.00
C ASN A 15 -12.73 -4.72 3.25
N GLU A 16 -13.86 -4.73 2.56
CA GLU A 16 -14.91 -3.69 2.66
C GLU A 16 -15.37 -3.47 4.12
N THR A 17 -15.57 -4.52 4.90
CA THR A 17 -15.95 -4.41 6.31
C THR A 17 -14.90 -3.64 7.11
N ARG A 18 -13.61 -3.96 6.92
CA ARG A 18 -12.50 -3.26 7.59
C ARG A 18 -12.37 -1.81 7.13
N MET A 19 -12.56 -1.58 5.83
CA MET A 19 -12.57 -0.23 5.27
C MET A 19 -13.69 0.62 5.88
N VAL A 20 -14.91 0.08 6.02
CA VAL A 20 -16.04 0.79 6.64
C VAL A 20 -15.80 1.08 8.12
N GLU A 21 -15.16 0.16 8.85
CA GLU A 21 -14.83 0.32 10.27
C GLU A 21 -13.76 1.40 10.51
N ARG A 22 -12.79 1.54 9.59
CA ARG A 22 -11.58 2.35 9.81
C ARG A 22 -11.52 3.65 9.03
N LEU A 23 -12.16 3.72 7.87
CA LEU A 23 -12.12 4.90 7.02
C LEU A 23 -13.25 5.87 7.37
N PRO A 24 -13.00 7.19 7.29
CA PRO A 24 -14.07 8.17 7.29
C PRO A 24 -15.07 7.87 6.17
N LYS A 25 -16.37 8.04 6.45
CA LYS A 25 -17.46 7.73 5.49
C LYS A 25 -17.20 8.30 4.09
N LYS A 26 -16.77 9.56 4.00
CA LYS A 26 -16.48 10.22 2.72
C LYS A 26 -15.30 9.58 1.97
N THR A 27 -14.26 9.19 2.68
CA THR A 27 -13.07 8.53 2.11
C THR A 27 -13.43 7.15 1.57
N TYR A 28 -14.21 6.37 2.34
CA TYR A 28 -14.70 5.08 1.89
C TYR A 28 -15.59 5.19 0.64
N GLU A 29 -16.54 6.14 0.63
CA GLU A 29 -17.39 6.38 -0.55
C GLU A 29 -16.57 6.82 -1.77
N ALA A 30 -15.51 7.61 -1.59
CA ALA A 30 -14.62 8.00 -2.66
C ALA A 30 -13.80 6.81 -3.19
N LEU A 31 -13.18 6.04 -2.30
CA LEU A 31 -12.43 4.82 -2.66
C LEU A 31 -13.32 3.81 -3.40
N LYS A 32 -14.54 3.60 -2.92
CA LYS A 32 -15.51 2.69 -3.57
C LYS A 32 -15.83 3.12 -5.01
N LYS A 33 -16.04 4.41 -5.24
CA LYS A 33 -16.23 4.95 -6.60
C LYS A 33 -15.01 4.73 -7.49
N THR A 34 -13.80 4.97 -6.96
CA THR A 34 -12.54 4.70 -7.67
C THR A 34 -12.46 3.24 -8.10
N ILE A 35 -12.80 2.30 -7.21
CA ILE A 35 -12.83 0.85 -7.50
C ILE A 35 -13.89 0.51 -8.57
N GLU A 36 -15.10 1.05 -8.44
CA GLU A 36 -16.22 0.76 -9.36
C GLU A 36 -16.01 1.33 -10.77
N ASN A 37 -15.38 2.50 -10.88
CA ASN A 37 -15.16 3.20 -12.14
C ASN A 37 -13.82 2.85 -12.80
N GLY A 38 -12.85 2.33 -12.03
CA GLY A 38 -11.47 2.19 -12.48
C GLY A 38 -10.74 3.52 -12.64
N ASP A 39 -11.14 4.53 -11.85
CA ASP A 39 -10.50 5.85 -11.84
C ASP A 39 -9.14 5.80 -11.10
N ASP A 40 -8.32 6.84 -11.27
CA ASP A 40 -7.11 7.00 -10.46
C ASP A 40 -7.46 7.35 -9.00
N LEU A 41 -6.69 6.82 -8.05
CA LEU A 41 -6.87 7.11 -6.63
C LEU A 41 -6.41 8.53 -6.30
N ASP A 42 -7.33 9.36 -5.81
CA ASP A 42 -7.03 10.71 -5.34
C ASP A 42 -6.00 10.69 -4.19
N SER A 43 -4.99 11.56 -4.26
CA SER A 43 -3.88 11.55 -3.30
C SER A 43 -4.32 11.85 -1.86
N SER A 44 -5.39 12.63 -1.67
CA SER A 44 -5.92 12.90 -0.32
C SER A 44 -6.67 11.70 0.25
N VAL A 45 -7.37 10.94 -0.61
CA VAL A 45 -7.98 9.66 -0.25
C VAL A 45 -6.89 8.63 0.06
N ALA A 46 -5.86 8.54 -0.79
CA ALA A 46 -4.74 7.64 -0.62
C ALA A 46 -4.01 7.84 0.71
N GLU A 47 -3.76 9.09 1.12
CA GLU A 47 -3.08 9.37 2.40
C GLU A 47 -3.88 8.88 3.61
N ILE A 48 -5.21 9.03 3.58
CA ILE A 48 -6.08 8.53 4.66
C ILE A 48 -6.12 7.00 4.64
N VAL A 49 -6.24 6.39 3.45
CA VAL A 49 -6.27 4.94 3.29
C VAL A 49 -4.96 4.29 3.73
N ALA A 50 -3.81 4.85 3.35
CA ALA A 50 -2.49 4.37 3.77
C ALA A 50 -2.36 4.38 5.29
N ASN A 51 -2.72 5.48 5.95
CA ASN A 51 -2.66 5.54 7.42
C ASN A 51 -3.59 4.48 8.07
N ALA A 52 -4.81 4.29 7.57
CA ALA A 52 -5.72 3.27 8.08
C ALA A 52 -5.23 1.83 7.85
N MET A 53 -4.62 1.56 6.68
CA MET A 53 -4.01 0.27 6.35
C MET A 53 -2.82 -0.03 7.25
N LYS A 54 -1.95 0.95 7.47
CA LYS A 54 -0.79 0.85 8.36
C LYS A 54 -1.22 0.52 9.80
N ASP A 55 -2.17 1.28 10.34
CA ASP A 55 -2.63 1.07 11.71
C ASP A 55 -3.25 -0.32 11.87
N TRP A 56 -4.07 -0.74 10.90
CA TRP A 56 -4.62 -2.10 10.85
C TRP A 56 -3.54 -3.18 10.77
N ALA A 57 -2.52 -2.99 9.94
CA ALA A 57 -1.44 -3.94 9.75
C ALA A 57 -0.59 -4.09 11.02
N ILE A 58 -0.20 -2.96 11.64
CA ILE A 58 0.60 -2.93 12.86
C ILE A 58 -0.15 -3.57 14.03
N GLU A 59 -1.46 -3.33 14.17
CA GLU A 59 -2.29 -3.99 15.18
C GLU A 59 -2.26 -5.52 15.08
N ARG A 60 -2.01 -6.04 13.87
CA ARG A 60 -1.87 -7.48 13.58
C ARG A 60 -0.42 -7.95 13.59
N GLY A 61 0.51 -7.12 14.04
CA GLY A 61 1.93 -7.46 14.17
C GLY A 61 2.76 -7.23 12.92
N ALA A 62 2.22 -6.55 11.90
CA ALA A 62 3.00 -6.24 10.70
C ALA A 62 4.14 -5.28 11.03
N THR A 63 5.32 -5.59 10.49
CA THR A 63 6.55 -4.78 10.66
C THR A 63 7.01 -4.13 9.37
N HIS A 64 6.63 -4.73 8.25
CA HIS A 64 7.00 -4.31 6.90
C HIS A 64 5.74 -4.20 6.02
N TYR A 65 5.90 -3.53 4.89
CA TYR A 65 4.99 -3.59 3.75
C TYR A 65 5.76 -3.93 2.48
N THR A 66 5.07 -4.42 1.46
CA THR A 66 5.65 -4.65 0.13
C THR A 66 4.65 -4.33 -0.97
N HIS A 67 5.16 -3.81 -2.09
CA HIS A 67 4.40 -3.80 -3.34
C HIS A 67 4.45 -5.20 -3.94
N TRP A 68 3.34 -5.94 -3.83
CA TRP A 68 3.23 -7.28 -4.38
C TRP A 68 2.85 -7.23 -5.87
N PHE A 69 3.71 -7.77 -6.74
CA PHE A 69 3.42 -7.84 -8.18
C PHE A 69 4.03 -9.06 -8.86
N GLN A 70 3.45 -9.43 -10.01
CA GLN A 70 3.89 -10.56 -10.82
C GLN A 70 4.57 -10.07 -12.11
N PRO A 71 5.91 -10.02 -12.18
CA PRO A 71 6.63 -9.72 -13.42
C PRO A 71 6.41 -10.81 -14.50
N MET A 72 6.71 -10.47 -15.76
CA MET A 72 6.60 -11.39 -16.91
C MET A 72 7.50 -12.65 -16.81
N THR A 73 8.37 -12.73 -15.80
CA THR A 73 9.14 -13.92 -15.47
C THR A 73 8.30 -15.02 -14.80
N GLY A 74 7.06 -14.72 -14.41
CA GLY A 74 6.13 -15.70 -13.82
C GLY A 74 6.41 -16.04 -12.36
N ILE A 75 7.32 -15.32 -11.71
CA ILE A 75 7.63 -15.45 -10.28
C ILE A 75 7.26 -14.14 -9.61
N THR A 76 6.62 -14.21 -8.44
CA THR A 76 6.33 -13.04 -7.61
C THR A 76 7.59 -12.25 -7.27
N ALA A 77 7.50 -10.93 -7.37
CA ALA A 77 8.50 -10.02 -6.84
C ALA A 77 7.94 -9.26 -5.64
N GLU A 78 8.77 -9.14 -4.61
CA GLU A 78 8.48 -8.42 -3.37
C GLU A 78 9.72 -7.63 -2.98
N LYS A 79 9.52 -6.41 -2.47
CA LYS A 79 10.54 -5.60 -1.81
C LYS A 79 9.96 -5.15 -0.49
N HIS A 80 10.53 -5.64 0.60
CA HIS A 80 10.02 -5.38 1.94
C HIS A 80 10.65 -4.10 2.47
N ASP A 81 9.80 -3.12 2.75
CA ASP A 81 10.16 -1.85 3.37
C ASP A 81 9.55 -1.78 4.78
N ALA A 82 10.33 -1.32 5.75
CA ALA A 82 9.86 -1.24 7.14
C ALA A 82 8.95 -0.03 7.33
N PHE A 83 7.92 -0.15 8.17
CA PHE A 83 7.13 1.00 8.59
C PHE A 83 7.93 2.01 9.44
N ILE A 84 9.07 1.59 10.00
CA ILE A 84 9.90 2.40 10.87
C ILE A 84 10.64 3.48 10.08
N SER A 85 10.45 4.73 10.48
CA SER A 85 11.18 5.90 9.97
C SER A 85 11.88 6.61 11.14
N PRO A 86 13.22 6.75 11.12
CA PRO A 86 13.96 7.43 12.18
C PRO A 86 13.78 8.96 12.08
N THR A 87 13.54 9.61 13.21
CA THR A 87 13.48 11.07 13.30
C THR A 87 14.84 11.67 13.65
N ASN A 88 15.02 12.96 13.31
CA ASN A 88 16.26 13.70 13.62
C ASN A 88 16.59 13.73 15.12
N ASP A 89 15.59 13.58 15.98
CA ASP A 89 15.73 13.56 17.44
C ASP A 89 16.11 12.17 18.00
N GLY A 90 16.42 11.20 17.13
CA GLY A 90 16.77 9.82 17.50
C GLY A 90 15.58 8.97 17.97
N LYS A 91 14.35 9.43 17.74
CA LYS A 91 13.12 8.64 17.95
C LYS A 91 12.74 7.92 16.67
N VAL A 92 11.79 7.00 16.78
CA VAL A 92 11.22 6.28 15.63
C VAL A 92 9.73 6.59 15.56
N ILE A 93 9.25 6.80 14.33
CA ILE A 93 7.83 6.87 14.01
C ILE A 93 7.47 5.78 13.01
N MET A 94 6.19 5.41 12.96
CA MET A 94 5.67 4.45 11.99
C MET A 94 4.98 5.21 10.85
N GLU A 95 5.50 5.08 9.64
CA GLU A 95 5.07 5.81 8.46
C GLU A 95 4.67 4.87 7.33
N PHE A 96 3.57 5.19 6.67
CA PHE A 96 3.13 4.60 5.41
C PHE A 96 2.26 5.66 4.73
N SER A 97 2.78 6.27 3.67
CA SER A 97 2.15 7.43 3.02
C SER A 97 1.28 6.99 1.84
N GLY A 98 0.28 7.80 1.51
CA GLY A 98 -0.51 7.65 0.29
C GLY A 98 0.33 7.64 -0.98
N LYS A 99 1.55 8.21 -0.94
CA LYS A 99 2.54 8.13 -2.04
C LYS A 99 2.93 6.70 -2.41
N GLU A 100 2.85 5.77 -1.48
CA GLU A 100 3.10 4.35 -1.75
C GLU A 100 1.92 3.71 -2.50
N LEU A 101 0.71 4.26 -2.38
CA LEU A 101 -0.48 3.72 -3.02
C LEU A 101 -0.73 4.31 -4.41
N VAL A 102 -0.31 5.55 -4.66
CA VAL A 102 -0.51 6.24 -5.94
C VAL A 102 0.74 6.17 -6.81
N LYS A 103 0.56 6.30 -8.12
CA LYS A 103 1.68 6.47 -9.05
C LYS A 103 2.45 7.75 -8.66
N GLY A 104 3.67 7.58 -8.16
CA GLY A 104 4.52 8.70 -7.75
C GLY A 104 4.76 9.69 -8.89
N GLU A 105 4.80 10.98 -8.57
CA GLU A 105 5.26 11.97 -9.52
C GLU A 105 6.74 11.74 -9.85
N PRO A 106 7.13 11.93 -11.11
CA PRO A 106 8.53 11.90 -11.49
C PRO A 106 9.31 13.03 -10.82
N ASP A 107 10.15 12.71 -9.85
CA ASP A 107 11.15 13.66 -9.35
C ASP A 107 12.20 13.93 -10.46
N ALA A 108 11.91 14.91 -11.30
CA ALA A 108 12.80 15.43 -12.32
C ALA A 108 13.66 16.59 -11.80
N SER A 109 14.03 16.61 -10.51
CA SER A 109 14.69 17.79 -9.90
C SER A 109 16.16 17.64 -9.48
N SER A 110 16.82 16.49 -9.69
CA SER A 110 18.18 16.30 -9.13
C SER A 110 19.31 15.94 -10.11
N PHE A 111 19.06 15.87 -11.42
CA PHE A 111 20.16 15.73 -12.41
C PHE A 111 20.22 16.91 -13.38
N PRO A 112 21.38 17.58 -13.53
CA PRO A 112 21.55 18.65 -14.51
C PRO A 112 21.30 18.10 -15.91
N SER A 113 20.37 18.73 -16.62
CA SER A 113 19.94 18.37 -17.98
C SER A 113 21.12 18.17 -18.93
N GLY A 114 21.22 16.99 -19.54
CA GLY A 114 22.23 16.68 -20.54
C GLY A 114 21.81 15.55 -21.48
N GLY A 115 20.82 15.78 -22.35
CA GLY A 115 20.65 14.98 -23.56
C GLY A 115 19.21 14.63 -23.95
N LEU A 116 18.57 15.49 -24.76
CA LEU A 116 17.76 15.24 -25.97
C LEU A 116 16.88 13.98 -26.16
N ARG A 117 16.61 13.16 -25.14
CA ARG A 117 15.64 12.06 -25.19
C ARG A 117 14.84 12.05 -23.90
N ALA A 118 13.51 12.17 -24.02
CA ALA A 118 12.60 11.96 -22.91
C ALA A 118 12.64 10.47 -22.51
N THR A 119 13.57 10.09 -21.63
CA THR A 119 13.69 8.73 -21.06
C THR A 119 12.69 8.48 -19.92
N PHE A 120 11.64 9.31 -19.84
CA PHE A 120 10.62 9.26 -18.80
C PHE A 120 9.89 7.92 -18.72
N GLU A 121 9.66 7.30 -19.88
CA GLU A 121 8.89 6.05 -20.03
C GLU A 121 9.70 4.79 -19.67
N ALA A 122 10.99 4.92 -19.39
CA ALA A 122 11.86 3.79 -19.05
C ALA A 122 11.91 3.47 -17.55
N ARG A 123 11.05 4.10 -16.74
CA ARG A 123 10.96 3.86 -15.29
C ARG A 123 9.68 3.11 -14.96
N GLY A 124 9.81 2.01 -14.21
CA GLY A 124 8.67 1.32 -13.63
C GLY A 124 8.08 2.15 -12.49
N TYR A 125 6.77 2.31 -12.48
CA TYR A 125 6.04 2.90 -11.37
C TYR A 125 5.26 1.79 -10.66
N THR A 126 5.23 1.83 -9.34
CA THR A 126 4.30 1.05 -8.54
C THR A 126 3.07 1.91 -8.26
N ALA A 127 1.90 1.32 -8.39
CA ALA A 127 0.63 1.91 -8.00
C ALA A 127 -0.24 0.77 -7.48
N TRP A 128 -1.01 1.03 -6.43
CA TRP A 128 -1.90 0.03 -5.87
C TRP A 128 -3.13 -0.14 -6.76
N ASP A 129 -3.38 -1.37 -7.19
CA ASP A 129 -4.65 -1.75 -7.81
C ASP A 129 -5.73 -1.86 -6.74
N CYS A 130 -6.55 -0.82 -6.63
CA CYS A 130 -7.62 -0.73 -5.63
C CYS A 130 -8.69 -1.82 -5.79
N THR A 131 -8.76 -2.49 -6.96
CA THR A 131 -9.69 -3.62 -7.17
C THR A 131 -9.23 -4.89 -6.47
N SER A 132 -7.95 -4.98 -6.11
CA SER A 132 -7.37 -6.05 -5.32
C SER A 132 -7.08 -5.55 -3.89
N PRO A 133 -7.79 -6.04 -2.87
CA PRO A 133 -7.59 -5.57 -1.50
C PRO A 133 -6.19 -5.94 -1.00
N ALA A 134 -5.59 -5.02 -0.23
CA ALA A 134 -4.37 -5.31 0.53
C ALA A 134 -4.64 -6.42 1.55
N PHE A 135 -3.61 -7.19 1.90
CA PHE A 135 -3.71 -8.33 2.80
C PHE A 135 -2.41 -8.48 3.58
N LEU A 136 -2.47 -9.16 4.71
CA LEU A 136 -1.29 -9.52 5.46
C LEU A 136 -0.83 -10.92 5.06
N ARG A 137 0.48 -11.07 4.88
CA ARG A 137 1.11 -12.38 4.82
C ARG A 137 1.95 -12.59 6.06
N GLU A 138 1.69 -13.69 6.75
CA GLU A 138 2.55 -14.20 7.81
C GLU A 138 3.49 -15.25 7.23
N ASP A 139 4.79 -15.03 7.41
CA ASP A 139 5.82 -16.01 7.13
C ASP A 139 6.82 -16.12 8.29
N ALA A 140 7.87 -16.94 8.11
CA ALA A 140 8.86 -17.17 9.16
C ALA A 140 9.64 -15.90 9.57
N ALA A 141 9.64 -14.85 8.73
CA ALA A 141 10.30 -13.58 9.00
C ALA A 141 9.36 -12.57 9.70
N GLY A 142 8.06 -12.84 9.75
CA GLY A 142 7.06 -12.03 10.45
C GLY A 142 5.84 -11.77 9.59
N VAL A 143 5.12 -10.70 9.94
CA VAL A 143 3.92 -10.25 9.23
C VAL A 143 4.27 -9.05 8.34
N THR A 144 3.84 -9.11 7.08
CA THR A 144 4.06 -8.08 6.06
C THR A 144 2.72 -7.67 5.44
N LEU A 145 2.52 -6.37 5.25
CA LEU A 145 1.40 -5.76 4.51
C LEU A 145 1.63 -5.77 2.99
#